data_AF-A0A822ZF80-F1
#
_entry.id   AF-A0A822ZF80-F1
#
_cell.length_a   1.000
_cell.length_b   1.000
_cell.length_c   1.000
_cell.angle_alpha   90.00
_cell.angle_beta   90.00
_cell.angle_gamma   90.00
#
_symmetry.space_group_name_H-M   'P 1'
#
loop_
_entity.id
_entity.type
_entity.pdbx_description
1 polymer ?
#
loop_
_entity_poly.entity_id
_entity_poly.type
_entity_poly.pdbx_seq_one_letter_code
_entity_poly.pdbx_strand_id
1 'polypeptide(L)'
;MNLQKSEVFFSDSTPPNIRRLLSRVLKVRRVSNPGFYLGLPTLIGRSKSEALRYIVEKVSKRVEGWKEKYLTLAGKEILIKSVASALPIYTMSCFLLPKVLCKDIMKIQHNFWWGQDANGKKIH
;
A
#
# COMPACT_ATOMS: atom_id res chain seq x y z
N MET A 1 -29.85 -4.25 -7.92
CA MET A 1 -28.46 -3.99 -8.34
C MET A 1 -28.40 -2.58 -8.91
N ASN A 2 -27.54 -1.69 -8.40
CA ASN A 2 -27.46 -0.30 -8.87
C ASN A 2 -26.38 -0.17 -9.95
N LEU A 3 -26.80 -0.16 -11.22
CA LEU A 3 -25.91 -0.14 -12.39
C LEU A 3 -25.11 1.16 -12.54
N GLN A 4 -25.58 2.27 -11.95
CA GLN A 4 -24.85 3.54 -11.96
C GLN A 4 -23.67 3.55 -10.97
N LYS A 5 -23.69 2.66 -9.98
CA LYS A 5 -22.59 2.47 -9.02
C LYS A 5 -21.72 1.25 -9.34
N SER A 6 -22.06 0.51 -10.39
CA SER A 6 -21.28 -0.63 -10.85
C SER A 6 -20.27 -0.17 -11.89
N GLU A 7 -19.10 -0.81 -11.89
CA GLU A 7 -18.05 -0.59 -12.88
C GLU A 7 -17.52 -1.94 -13.37
N VAL A 8 -17.04 -1.98 -14.60
CA VAL A 8 -16.46 -3.17 -15.22
C VAL A 8 -15.05 -2.88 -15.72
N PHE A 9 -14.13 -3.78 -15.39
CA PHE A 9 -12.77 -3.80 -15.90
C PHE A 9 -12.60 -5.02 -16.81
N PHE A 10 -11.82 -4.86 -17.89
CA PHE A 10 -11.47 -5.95 -18.80
C PHE A 10 -9.96 -6.05 -18.92
N SER A 11 -9.43 -7.27 -18.85
CA SER A 11 -8.01 -7.55 -19.06
C SER A 11 -7.58 -7.17 -20.48
N ASP A 12 -6.28 -6.92 -20.66
CA ASP A 12 -5.70 -6.54 -21.97
C ASP A 12 -5.95 -7.60 -23.05
N SER A 13 -6.04 -8.86 -22.66
CA SER A 13 -6.34 -9.99 -23.55
C SER A 13 -7.77 -10.01 -24.10
N THR A 14 -8.68 -9.17 -23.57
CA THR A 14 -10.07 -9.14 -24.04
C THR A 14 -10.20 -8.33 -25.34
N PRO A 15 -10.72 -8.90 -26.45
CA PRO A 15 -10.89 -8.17 -27.70
C PRO A 15 -11.81 -6.94 -27.59
N PRO A 16 -11.54 -5.82 -28.31
CA PRO A 16 -12.32 -4.59 -28.18
C PRO A 16 -13.82 -4.73 -28.50
N ASN A 17 -14.17 -5.59 -29.45
CA ASN A 17 -15.55 -5.93 -29.81
C ASN A 17 -16.29 -6.59 -28.64
N ILE A 18 -15.65 -7.53 -27.94
CA ILE A 18 -16.22 -8.21 -26.77
C ILE A 18 -16.38 -7.22 -25.60
N ARG A 19 -15.38 -6.37 -25.34
CA ARG A 19 -15.49 -5.33 -24.29
C ARG A 19 -16.69 -4.42 -24.53
N ARG A 20 -16.89 -3.97 -25.77
CA ARG A 20 -18.00 -3.09 -26.15
C ARG A 20 -19.35 -3.80 -26.03
N LEU A 21 -19.45 -5.04 -26.50
CA LEU A 21 -20.65 -5.86 -26.39
C LEU A 21 -21.06 -6.05 -24.92
N LEU A 22 -20.13 -6.51 -24.08
CA LEU A 22 -20.40 -6.76 -22.66
C LEU A 22 -20.75 -5.48 -21.90
N SER A 23 -20.06 -4.37 -22.17
CA SER A 23 -20.39 -3.07 -21.55
C SER A 23 -21.83 -2.63 -21.91
N ARG A 24 -22.25 -2.86 -23.16
CA ARG A 24 -23.60 -2.52 -23.64
C ARG A 24 -24.67 -3.43 -23.01
N VAL A 25 -24.42 -4.74 -22.96
CA VAL A 25 -25.36 -5.71 -22.38
C VAL A 25 -25.52 -5.48 -20.88
N LEU A 26 -24.42 -5.26 -20.17
CA LEU A 26 -24.41 -5.07 -18.72
C LEU A 26 -24.91 -3.67 -18.31
N LYS A 27 -24.86 -2.67 -19.22
CA LYS A 27 -25.18 -1.26 -18.94
C LYS A 27 -24.33 -0.67 -17.80
N VAL A 28 -23.06 -1.07 -17.73
CA VAL A 28 -22.10 -0.72 -16.68
C VAL A 28 -20.98 0.14 -17.26
N ARG A 29 -20.48 1.10 -16.47
CA ARG A 29 -19.34 1.95 -16.88
C ARG A 29 -18.06 1.13 -16.97
N ARG A 30 -17.33 1.27 -18.09
CA ARG A 30 -16.00 0.68 -18.25
C ARG A 30 -14.95 1.56 -17.56
N VAL A 31 -14.11 0.96 -16.73
CA VAL A 31 -12.96 1.62 -16.11
C VAL A 31 -11.65 0.94 -16.52
N SER A 32 -10.61 1.74 -16.72
CA SER A 32 -9.25 1.27 -16.96
C SER A 32 -8.50 0.93 -15.67
N ASN A 33 -8.87 1.56 -14.56
CA ASN A 33 -8.37 1.25 -13.23
C ASN A 33 -9.54 1.33 -12.24
N PRO A 34 -9.98 0.20 -11.65
CA PRO A 34 -11.03 0.17 -10.64
C PRO A 34 -10.57 0.68 -9.26
N GLY A 35 -9.35 1.22 -9.16
CA GLY A 35 -8.87 1.94 -7.99
C GLY A 35 -8.64 1.05 -6.79
N PHE A 36 -8.94 1.59 -5.60
CA PHE A 36 -8.80 0.90 -4.33
C PHE A 36 -10.16 0.51 -3.77
N TYR A 37 -10.26 -0.71 -3.27
CA TYR A 37 -11.39 -1.20 -2.49
C TYR A 37 -10.89 -1.60 -1.10
N LEU A 38 -11.53 -1.08 -0.05
CA LEU A 38 -11.12 -1.29 1.36
C LEU A 38 -9.64 -0.94 1.62
N GLY A 39 -9.06 0.02 0.90
CA GLY A 39 -7.66 0.41 1.05
C GLY A 39 -6.65 -0.55 0.41
N LEU A 40 -7.11 -1.48 -0.42
CA LEU A 40 -6.29 -2.39 -1.23
C LEU A 40 -6.52 -2.12 -2.72
N PRO A 41 -5.50 -2.29 -3.58
CA PRO A 41 -5.70 -2.22 -5.02
C PRO A 41 -6.72 -3.29 -5.44
N THR A 42 -7.78 -2.87 -6.13
CA THR A 42 -8.84 -3.80 -6.61
C THR A 42 -8.28 -4.74 -7.69
N LEU A 43 -7.21 -4.35 -8.36
CA LEU A 43 -6.48 -5.19 -9.31
C LEU A 43 -4.99 -5.21 -8.97
N ILE A 44 -4.44 -6.41 -9.04
CA ILE A 44 -3.00 -6.64 -8.98
C ILE A 44 -2.56 -7.01 -10.39
N GLY A 45 -1.85 -6.09 -11.03
CA GLY A 45 -1.28 -6.30 -12.36
C GLY A 45 -0.14 -7.32 -12.36
N ARG A 46 0.61 -7.37 -13.47
CA ARG A 46 1.76 -8.30 -13.62
C ARG A 46 2.83 -8.07 -12.55
N SER A 47 3.07 -6.81 -12.19
CA SER A 47 4.04 -6.44 -11.14
C SER A 47 3.36 -6.28 -9.79
N LYS A 48 3.42 -7.33 -8.95
CA LYS A 48 2.93 -7.27 -7.56
C LYS A 48 3.68 -6.22 -6.73
N SER A 49 4.98 -6.07 -6.99
CA SER A 49 5.84 -5.11 -6.30
C SER A 49 5.41 -3.67 -6.57
N GLU A 50 5.02 -3.37 -7.81
CA GLU A 50 4.52 -2.03 -8.17
C GLU A 50 3.13 -1.80 -7.58
N ALA A 51 2.21 -2.75 -7.76
CA ALA A 51 0.83 -2.64 -7.27
C ALA A 51 0.77 -2.46 -5.75
N LEU A 52 1.67 -3.11 -5.00
CA LEU A 52 1.72 -3.04 -3.54
C LEU A 52 2.68 -1.98 -3.01
N ARG A 53 3.40 -1.22 -3.86
CA ARG A 53 4.39 -0.23 -3.40
C ARG A 53 3.78 0.86 -2.53
N TYR A 54 2.50 1.16 -2.74
CA TYR A 54 1.74 2.12 -1.92
C TYR A 54 1.84 1.84 -0.41
N ILE A 55 2.04 0.59 0.01
CA ILE A 55 2.15 0.26 1.44
C ILE A 55 3.48 0.74 2.03
N VAL A 56 4.57 0.67 1.25
CA VAL A 56 5.87 1.20 1.65
C VAL A 56 5.79 2.71 1.81
N GLU A 57 5.17 3.40 0.86
CA GLU A 57 4.95 4.84 0.89
C GLU A 57 4.07 5.25 2.08
N LYS A 58 3.02 4.47 2.36
CA LYS A 58 2.13 4.71 3.51
C LYS A 58 2.88 4.58 4.84
N VAL A 59 3.78 3.60 4.97
CA VAL A 59 4.63 3.46 6.15
C VAL A 59 5.63 4.62 6.23
N SER A 60 6.32 4.97 5.14
CA SER A 60 7.27 6.10 5.09
C SER A 60 6.62 7.40 5.55
N LYS A 61 5.48 7.75 4.95
CA LYS A 61 4.74 8.96 5.27
C LYS A 61 4.26 9.00 6.72
N ARG A 62 3.92 7.84 7.30
CA ARG A 62 3.54 7.75 8.71
C ARG A 62 4.73 8.02 9.63
N VAL A 63 5.88 7.45 9.30
CA VAL A 63 7.13 7.56 10.07
C VAL A 63 7.72 8.97 9.99
N GLU A 64 7.72 9.59 8.80
CA GLU A 64 8.17 10.96 8.58
C GLU A 64 7.40 11.99 9.43
N GLY A 65 6.16 11.69 9.80
CA GLY A 65 5.35 12.53 10.68
C GLY A 65 5.76 12.48 12.16
N TRP A 66 6.67 11.59 12.55
CA TRP A 66 7.08 11.42 13.94
C TRP A 66 8.24 12.32 14.30
N LYS A 67 8.11 13.06 15.41
CA LYS A 67 9.18 13.92 15.91
C LYS A 67 10.22 13.08 16.69
N GLU A 68 11.06 12.35 15.97
CA GLU A 68 12.08 11.42 16.49
C GLU A 68 12.89 11.98 17.67
N LYS A 69 13.27 13.26 17.61
CA LYS A 69 14.12 13.94 18.61
C LYS A 69 13.49 14.07 19.99
N TYR A 70 12.16 13.97 20.11
CA TYR A 70 11.46 14.09 21.40
C TYR A 70 10.95 12.75 21.93
N LEU A 71 11.28 11.64 21.26
CA LEU A 71 10.84 10.32 21.65
C LEU A 71 11.94 9.58 22.41
N THR A 72 11.56 8.98 23.53
CA THR A 72 12.41 8.01 24.21
C THR A 72 12.56 6.75 23.34
N LEU A 73 13.57 5.93 23.63
CA LEU A 73 13.76 4.65 22.92
C LEU A 73 12.52 3.75 23.04
N ALA A 74 11.93 3.69 24.24
CA ALA A 74 10.68 2.97 24.47
C ALA A 74 9.52 3.55 23.64
N GLY A 75 9.42 4.88 23.54
CA GLY A 75 8.43 5.55 22.71
C GLY A 75 8.58 5.20 21.22
N LYS A 76 9.83 5.17 20.71
CA LYS A 76 10.12 4.71 19.34
C LYS A 76 9.70 3.25 19.14
N GLU A 77 10.00 2.37 20.09
CA GLU A 77 9.66 0.94 19.99
C GLU A 77 8.15 0.73 19.89
N ILE A 78 7.40 1.40 20.77
CA ILE A 78 5.96 1.34 20.82
C ILE A 78 5.37 1.81 19.49
N LEU A 79 5.84 2.93 18.94
CA LEU A 79 5.35 3.45 17.66
C LEU A 79 5.64 2.51 16.48
N ILE A 80 6.84 1.92 16.44
CA ILE A 80 7.18 0.93 15.40
C ILE A 80 6.20 -0.25 15.48
N LYS A 81 6.05 -0.85 16.67
CA LYS A 81 5.24 -2.07 16.85
C LYS A 81 3.75 -1.83 16.66
N SER A 82 3.22 -0.77 17.26
CA SER A 82 1.77 -0.49 17.27
C SER A 82 1.27 0.16 15.99
N VAL A 83 2.11 0.92 15.27
CA VAL A 83 1.67 1.69 14.10
C VAL A 83 2.39 1.23 12.83
N ALA A 84 3.72 1.35 12.76
CA ALA A 84 4.45 1.06 11.51
C ALA A 84 4.28 -0.40 11.07
N SER A 85 4.42 -1.35 12.01
CA SER A 85 4.25 -2.78 11.75
C SER A 85 2.79 -3.16 11.52
N ALA A 86 1.83 -2.42 12.09
CA ALA A 86 0.40 -2.70 11.92
C ALA A 86 -0.14 -2.32 10.54
N LEU A 87 0.40 -1.25 9.93
CA LEU A 87 -0.02 -0.77 8.62
C LEU A 87 -0.01 -1.84 7.51
N PRO A 88 1.06 -2.63 7.32
CA PRO A 88 1.08 -3.67 6.28
C PRO A 88 0.30 -4.94 6.64
N ILE A 89 -0.13 -5.16 7.89
CA ILE A 89 -0.77 -6.42 8.32
C ILE A 89 -2.00 -6.74 7.48
N TYR A 90 -2.87 -5.75 7.26
CA TYR A 90 -4.08 -5.96 6.47
C TYR A 90 -3.74 -6.33 5.02
N THR A 91 -2.79 -5.64 4.39
CA THR A 91 -2.31 -5.99 3.05
C THR A 91 -1.70 -7.39 3.01
N MET A 92 -0.94 -7.79 4.04
CA MET A 92 -0.34 -9.12 4.17
C MET A 92 -1.39 -10.23 4.36
N SER A 93 -2.52 -9.94 5.02
CA SER A 93 -3.61 -10.91 5.18
C SER A 93 -4.33 -11.21 3.86
N CYS A 94 -4.36 -10.24 2.93
CA CYS A 94 -5.01 -10.41 1.64
C CYS A 94 -4.02 -10.87 0.54
N PHE A 95 -2.74 -10.48 0.65
CA PHE A 95 -1.76 -10.71 -0.40
C PHE A 95 -0.39 -11.08 0.17
N LEU A 96 0.29 -12.00 -0.52
CA LEU A 96 1.70 -12.27 -0.26
C LEU A 96 2.55 -11.08 -0.74
N LEU A 97 3.11 -10.35 0.22
CA LEU A 97 3.97 -9.20 -0.04
C LEU A 97 5.34 -9.63 -0.58
N PRO A 98 5.82 -9.07 -1.71
CA PRO A 98 7.16 -9.34 -2.22
C PRO A 98 8.24 -9.03 -1.19
N LYS A 99 9.24 -9.90 -1.06
CA LYS A 99 10.35 -9.76 -0.10
C LYS A 99 11.07 -8.41 -0.19
N VAL A 100 11.17 -7.85 -1.40
CA VAL A 100 11.77 -6.53 -1.62
C VAL A 100 11.01 -5.44 -0.86
N LEU A 101 9.68 -5.43 -0.93
CA LEU A 101 8.85 -4.45 -0.21
C LEU A 101 8.93 -4.64 1.31
N CYS A 102 9.00 -5.88 1.79
CA CYS A 102 9.22 -6.14 3.22
C CYS A 102 10.58 -5.57 3.68
N LYS A 103 11.64 -5.73 2.87
CA LYS A 103 12.95 -5.15 3.16
C LYS A 103 12.91 -3.62 3.19
N ASP A 104 12.18 -3.00 2.27
CA ASP A 104 12.01 -1.54 2.25
C ASP A 104 11.29 -1.03 3.52
N ILE A 105 10.23 -1.71 3.96
CA ILE A 105 9.52 -1.39 5.21
C ILE A 105 10.45 -1.54 6.43
N MET A 106 11.17 -2.66 6.52
CA MET A 106 12.13 -2.89 7.60
C MET A 106 13.24 -1.83 7.62
N LYS A 107 13.72 -1.40 6.45
CA LYS A 107 14.69 -0.32 6.34
C LYS A 107 14.16 1.01 6.89
N ILE A 108 12.90 1.35 6.61
CA ILE A 108 12.24 2.55 7.17
C ILE A 108 12.18 2.45 8.70
N GLN A 109 11.72 1.31 9.23
CA GLN A 109 11.63 1.09 10.69
C GLN A 109 13.00 1.17 11.37
N HIS A 110 14.02 0.55 10.76
CA HIS A 110 15.40 0.57 11.23
C HIS A 110 15.98 1.99 11.23
N ASN A 111 15.74 2.76 10.18
CA ASN A 111 16.19 4.14 10.09
C ASN A 111 15.55 5.03 11.16
N PHE A 112 14.26 4.85 11.46
CA PHE A 112 13.58 5.57 12.54
C PHE A 112 14.11 5.18 13.93
N TRP A 113 14.39 3.89 14.13
CA TRP A 113 14.94 3.36 15.37
C TRP A 113 16.32 3.96 15.69
N TRP A 114 17.26 3.89 14.74
CA TRP A 114 18.63 4.41 14.89
C TRP A 114 18.80 5.89 14.48
N GLY A 115 17.71 6.52 14.04
CA GLY A 115 17.63 7.92 13.63
C GLY A 115 17.99 8.88 14.76
N GLN A 116 18.40 10.10 14.39
CA GLN A 116 19.14 11.04 15.24
C GLN A 116 18.60 11.19 16.67
N ASP A 117 19.51 11.11 17.64
CA ASP A 117 19.36 11.69 18.99
C ASP A 117 19.01 13.18 18.88
N ALA A 118 18.39 13.78 19.90
CA ALA A 118 18.28 15.22 20.09
C ALA A 118 19.61 15.97 19.83
N ASN A 119 20.75 15.30 20.03
CA ASN A 119 22.11 15.80 19.75
C ASN A 119 22.70 15.44 18.36
N GLY A 120 21.91 14.86 17.44
CA GLY A 120 22.32 14.64 16.04
C GLY A 120 23.26 13.45 15.78
N LYS A 121 23.64 12.68 16.82
CA LYS A 121 24.50 11.50 16.66
C LYS A 121 23.66 10.29 16.24
N LYS A 122 24.10 9.58 15.19
CA LYS A 122 23.55 8.26 14.85
C LYS A 122 24.07 7.25 15.86
N ILE A 123 23.18 6.44 16.41
CA ILE A 123 23.56 5.31 17.26
C ILE A 123 24.05 4.22 16.29
N HIS A 124 25.34 3.92 16.34
CA HIS A 124 26.02 2.96 15.47
C HIS A 124 25.89 1.54 16.03
#